data_AF-A0AAV5IUD5-F1
#
_entry.id   AF-A0AAV5IUD5-F1
#
_cell.length_a   1.000
_cell.length_b   1.000
_cell.length_c   1.000
_cell.angle_alpha   90.00
_cell.angle_beta   90.00
_cell.angle_gamma   90.00
#
_symmetry.space_group_name_H-M   'P 1'
#
loop_
_entity.id
_entity.type
_entity.pdbx_description
1 polymer ?
#
loop_
_entity_poly.entity_id
_entity_poly.type
_entity_poly.pdbx_seq_one_letter_code
_entity_poly.pdbx_strand_id
1 'polypeptide(L)'
;MDPEGQRSSSTPSAMMASLLSRRAKLQEELRNIERQVYDMETSYLHDPNQCGNVLKGFEGFLSSSKNTALLKRSRKFQPEDRLFSLSSVTSPAVCILDKI
;
A
#
# COMPACT_ATOMS: atom_id res chain seq x y z
N MET A 1 -53.18 2.23 -22.64
CA MET A 1 -52.08 2.11 -23.64
C MET A 1 -50.85 2.62 -22.93
N ASP A 2 -50.20 1.75 -22.17
CA ASP A 2 -49.00 2.04 -21.39
C ASP A 2 -47.79 1.58 -22.22
N PRO A 3 -46.79 2.43 -22.50
CA PRO A 3 -45.62 2.00 -23.24
C PRO A 3 -44.70 1.20 -22.31
N GLU A 4 -44.51 -0.07 -22.67
CA GLU A 4 -43.66 -1.05 -21.98
C GLU A 4 -42.22 -0.57 -21.83
N GLY A 5 -41.64 -0.94 -20.68
CA GLY A 5 -40.31 -0.58 -20.25
C GLY A 5 -39.23 -0.86 -21.29
N GLN A 6 -38.50 0.21 -21.63
CA GLN A 6 -37.28 0.18 -22.40
C GLN A 6 -36.18 -0.55 -21.60
N ARG A 7 -36.12 -1.88 -21.68
CA ARG A 7 -34.92 -2.63 -21.33
C ARG A 7 -33.84 -2.20 -22.33
N SER A 8 -32.87 -1.44 -21.84
CA SER A 8 -31.65 -1.12 -22.55
C SER A 8 -30.92 -2.41 -22.91
N SER A 9 -31.17 -2.94 -24.11
CA SER A 9 -30.36 -3.99 -24.72
C SER A 9 -29.01 -3.37 -25.12
N SER A 10 -28.15 -3.11 -24.13
CA SER A 10 -26.77 -2.73 -24.39
C SER A 10 -26.15 -3.79 -25.30
N THR A 11 -25.68 -3.38 -26.47
CA THR A 11 -25.06 -4.32 -27.42
C THR A 11 -23.88 -5.01 -26.74
N PRO A 12 -23.56 -6.27 -27.07
CA PRO A 12 -22.43 -6.98 -26.48
C PRO A 12 -21.12 -6.17 -26.55
N SER A 13 -20.93 -5.41 -27.62
CA SER A 13 -19.81 -4.48 -27.79
C SER A 13 -19.82 -3.33 -26.78
N ALA A 14 -20.97 -2.74 -26.48
CA ALA A 14 -21.08 -1.67 -25.48
C ALA A 14 -20.84 -2.19 -24.06
N MET A 15 -21.31 -3.39 -23.73
CA MET A 15 -20.99 -4.05 -22.45
C MET A 15 -19.50 -4.38 -22.34
N MET A 16 -18.87 -4.86 -23.41
CA MET A 16 -17.44 -5.13 -23.41
C MET A 16 -16.62 -3.84 -23.19
N ALA A 17 -16.98 -2.75 -23.87
CA ALA A 17 -16.33 -1.46 -23.71
C ALA A 17 -16.45 -0.92 -22.27
N SER A 18 -17.62 -1.06 -21.63
CA SER A 18 -17.82 -0.62 -20.25
C SER A 18 -17.00 -1.45 -19.25
N LEU A 19 -16.89 -2.77 -19.47
CA LEU A 19 -16.04 -3.65 -18.64
C LEU A 19 -14.55 -3.31 -18.79
N LEU A 20 -14.08 -3.04 -20.01
CA LEU A 20 -12.70 -2.62 -20.23
C LEU A 20 -12.39 -1.26 -19.59
N SER A 21 -13.31 -0.30 -19.71
CA SER A 21 -13.19 1.00 -19.03
C SER A 21 -13.15 0.86 -17.52
N ARG A 22 -14.03 0.02 -16.96
CA ARG A 22 -14.04 -0.27 -15.52
C ARG A 22 -12.74 -0.93 -15.06
N ARG A 23 -12.22 -1.89 -15.82
CA ARG A 23 -10.92 -2.51 -15.53
C ARG A 23 -9.80 -1.47 -15.51
N ALA A 24 -9.75 -0.58 -16.49
CA ALA A 24 -8.74 0.48 -16.54
C ALA A 24 -8.84 1.42 -15.33
N LYS A 25 -10.06 1.80 -14.93
CA LYS A 25 -10.30 2.63 -13.73
C LYS A 25 -9.80 1.96 -12.46
N LEU A 26 -10.09 0.67 -12.28
CA LEU A 26 -9.62 -0.09 -11.11
C LEU A 26 -8.10 -0.22 -11.08
N GLN A 27 -7.45 -0.39 -12.24
CA GLN A 27 -5.99 -0.44 -12.31
C GLN A 27 -5.34 0.92 -11.97
N GLU A 28 -5.97 2.03 -12.35
CA GLU A 28 -5.54 3.37 -11.96
C GLU A 28 -5.72 3.61 -10.45
N GLU A 29 -6.88 3.25 -9.90
CA GLU A 29 -7.16 3.37 -8.46
C GLU A 29 -6.18 2.53 -7.62
N LEU A 30 -5.89 1.30 -8.05
CA LEU A 30 -4.91 0.44 -7.39
C LEU A 30 -3.51 1.10 -7.38
N ARG A 31 -3.05 1.63 -8.52
CA ARG A 31 -1.76 2.32 -8.60
C ARG A 31 -1.69 3.53 -7.67
N ASN A 32 -2.78 4.28 -7.56
CA ASN A 32 -2.85 5.45 -6.68
C ASN A 32 -2.78 5.05 -5.19
N ILE A 33 -3.45 3.96 -4.80
CA ILE A 33 -3.39 3.43 -3.44
C ILE A 33 -1.98 2.93 -3.13
N GLU A 34 -1.36 2.14 -4.02
CA GLU A 34 0.00 1.64 -3.81
C GLU A 34 1.01 2.77 -3.65
N ARG A 35 0.89 3.82 -4.46
CA ARG A 35 1.71 5.04 -4.33
C ARG A 35 1.48 5.71 -2.98
N GLN A 36 0.23 5.85 -2.55
CA GLN A 36 -0.08 6.45 -1.26
C GLN A 36 0.50 5.65 -0.10
N VAL A 37 0.37 4.32 -0.12
CA VAL A 37 0.96 3.42 0.89
C VAL A 37 2.47 3.61 0.95
N TYR A 38 3.13 3.64 -0.21
CA TYR A 38 4.58 3.84 -0.30
C TYR A 38 5.04 5.18 0.28
N ASP A 39 4.32 6.27 -0.03
CA ASP A 39 4.60 7.62 0.47
C ASP A 39 4.40 7.66 2.00
N MET A 40 3.30 7.09 2.50
CA MET A 40 2.99 7.01 3.93
C MET A 40 4.01 6.18 4.71
N GLU A 41 4.42 5.02 4.19
CA GLU A 41 5.47 4.20 4.80
C GLU A 41 6.79 4.95 4.87
N THR A 42 7.14 5.70 3.82
CA THR A 42 8.36 6.51 3.81
C THR A 42 8.32 7.53 4.95
N SER A 43 7.19 8.22 5.13
CA SER A 43 7.00 9.17 6.23
C SER A 43 7.08 8.48 7.59
N TYR A 44 6.37 7.35 7.77
CA TYR A 44 6.29 6.62 9.04
C TYR A 44 7.63 6.02 9.49
N LEU A 45 8.45 5.55 8.53
CA LEU A 45 9.73 4.91 8.82
C LEU A 45 10.90 5.90 8.88
N HIS A 46 10.76 7.09 8.27
CA HIS A 46 11.77 8.14 8.34
C HIS A 46 11.74 8.90 9.67
N ASP A 47 10.58 8.97 10.32
CA ASP A 47 10.44 9.63 11.62
C ASP A 47 11.24 8.84 12.69
N PRO A 48 12.21 9.46 13.39
CA PRO A 48 12.98 8.80 14.43
C PRO A 48 12.09 8.53 15.65
N ASN A 49 11.27 7.48 15.57
CA ASN A 49 10.42 7.05 16.66
C ASN A 49 11.30 6.49 17.78
N GLN A 50 11.59 7.35 18.75
CA GLN A 50 12.43 7.09 19.92
C GLN A 50 11.85 5.96 20.80
N CYS A 51 10.58 5.59 20.59
CA CYS A 51 9.84 4.63 21.41
C CYS A 51 9.31 3.39 20.65
N GLY A 52 9.89 3.06 19.48
CA GLY A 52 9.52 1.86 18.71
C GLY A 52 8.55 2.12 17.55
N ASN A 53 8.33 1.12 16.70
CA ASN A 53 7.43 1.21 15.54
C ASN A 53 6.75 -0.15 15.31
N VAL A 54 5.75 -0.21 14.42
CA VAL A 54 5.02 -1.47 14.10
C VAL A 54 5.96 -2.62 13.72
N LEU A 55 7.12 -2.33 13.13
CA LEU A 55 8.09 -3.36 12.73
C LEU A 55 8.98 -3.86 13.88
N LYS A 56 9.32 -2.99 14.84
CA LYS A 56 10.24 -3.27 15.96
C LYS A 56 9.53 -3.53 17.28
N GLY A 57 8.23 -3.26 17.35
CA GLY A 57 7.45 -3.27 18.59
C GLY A 57 7.60 -1.99 19.41
N PHE A 58 6.75 -1.86 20.43
CA PHE A 58 6.66 -0.67 21.31
C PHE A 58 7.14 -0.95 22.74
N GLU A 59 7.96 -1.98 22.96
CA GLU A 59 8.46 -2.33 24.31
C GLU A 59 9.22 -1.20 25.01
N GLY A 60 9.84 -0.29 24.25
CA GLY A 60 10.51 0.89 24.78
C GLY A 60 9.59 1.84 25.56
N PHE A 61 8.26 1.74 25.38
CA PHE A 61 7.27 2.52 26.13
C PHE A 61 7.06 2.00 27.56
N LEU A 62 7.27 0.70 27.80
CA LEU A 62 7.03 0.06 29.11
C LEU A 62 8.30 0.02 29.97
N SER A 63 9.48 0.07 29.34
CA SER A 63 10.75 0.03 30.06
C SER A 63 11.16 1.43 30.55
N SER A 64 10.74 1.79 31.76
CA SER A 64 11.39 2.84 32.57
C SER A 64 12.86 2.47 32.93
N SER A 65 13.26 1.22 32.68
CA SER A 65 14.58 0.69 33.03
C SER A 65 15.60 0.90 31.91
N LYS A 66 16.76 1.42 32.31
CA LYS A 66 17.88 1.94 31.51
C LYS A 66 18.67 0.86 30.74
N ASN A 67 18.05 -0.23 30.30
CA ASN A 67 18.71 -1.34 29.60
C ASN A 67 18.43 -1.35 28.09
N THR A 68 18.51 -0.18 27.45
CA THR A 68 18.33 0.03 26.00
C THR A 68 19.52 -0.43 25.14
N ALA A 69 20.41 -1.27 25.68
CA ALA A 69 21.62 -1.72 24.99
C ALA A 69 21.32 -2.64 23.79
N LEU A 70 20.16 -3.33 23.77
CA LEU A 70 19.72 -4.18 22.65
C LEU A 70 18.98 -3.41 21.53
N LEU A 71 18.51 -2.19 21.80
CA LEU A 71 17.85 -1.32 20.80
C LEU A 71 18.86 -0.58 19.90
N LYS A 72 20.16 -0.67 20.20
CA LYS A 72 21.24 0.04 19.48
C LYS A 72 21.55 -0.46 18.07
N ARG A 73 20.86 -1.48 17.55
CA ARG A 73 20.77 -1.65 16.09
C ARG A 73 19.56 -0.90 15.57
N SER A 74 19.63 0.43 15.65
CA SER A 74 18.96 1.27 14.66
C SER A 74 19.65 0.96 13.32
N ARG A 75 19.29 -0.17 12.69
CA ARG A 75 19.65 -0.42 11.31
C ARG A 75 19.01 0.71 10.51
N LYS A 76 19.80 1.26 9.58
CA LYS A 76 19.28 2.21 8.61
C LYS A 76 18.08 1.57 7.92
N PHE A 77 17.04 2.36 7.71
CA PHE A 77 15.85 1.96 6.98
C PHE A 77 16.26 1.24 5.69
N GLN A 78 15.82 -0.01 5.55
CA GLN A 78 16.06 -0.80 4.36
C GLN A 78 14.81 -0.84 3.48
N PRO A 79 14.94 -0.96 2.15
CA PRO A 79 13.79 -1.16 1.27
C PRO A 79 12.92 -2.35 1.68
N GLU A 80 13.55 -3.40 2.22
CA GLU A 80 12.92 -4.61 2.74
C GLU A 80 12.00 -4.37 3.96
N ASP A 81 12.15 -3.23 4.67
CA ASP A 81 11.32 -2.88 5.84
C ASP A 81 9.92 -2.38 5.43
N ARG A 82 9.64 -2.18 4.13
CA ARG A 82 8.37 -1.68 3.58
C ARG A 82 7.29 -2.76 3.50
N LEU A 83 6.91 -3.36 4.63
CA LEU A 83 6.02 -4.52 4.68
C LEU A 83 4.67 -4.29 3.96
N PHE A 84 4.09 -3.09 4.05
CA PHE A 84 2.82 -2.80 3.40
C PHE A 84 2.97 -2.66 1.90
N SER A 85 4.01 -1.97 1.42
CA SER A 85 4.29 -1.92 -0.03
C SER A 85 4.65 -3.30 -0.58
N LEU A 86 5.41 -4.11 0.15
CA LEU A 86 5.82 -5.46 -0.27
C LEU A 86 4.67 -6.48 -0.24
N SER A 87 3.53 -6.14 0.39
CA SER A 87 2.34 -6.98 0.35
C SER A 87 1.64 -6.99 -1.01
N SER A 88 1.97 -6.05 -1.91
CA SER A 88 1.49 -6.02 -3.28
C SER A 88 2.63 -6.22 -4.28
N VAL A 89 2.49 -7.22 -5.16
CA VAL A 89 3.46 -7.53 -6.21
C VAL A 89 3.57 -6.46 -7.29
N THR A 90 2.56 -5.59 -7.42
CA THR A 90 2.56 -4.47 -8.37
C THR A 90 3.06 -3.15 -7.77
N SER A 91 3.39 -3.16 -6.48
CA SER A 91 3.80 -1.95 -5.76
C SER A 91 5.15 -1.41 -6.23
N PRO A 92 5.36 -0.07 -6.18
CA PRO A 92 6.64 0.55 -6.47
C PRO A 92 7.84 -0.02 -5.69
N ALA A 93 7.63 -0.51 -4.46
CA ALA A 93 8.72 -1.07 -3.65
C ALA A 93 9.25 -2.40 -4.21
N VAL A 94 8.40 -3.23 -4.81
CA VAL A 94 8.78 -4.52 -5.41
C VAL A 94 9.64 -4.28 -6.67
N CYS A 95 9.26 -3.29 -7.48
CA CYS A 95 10.06 -2.86 -8.64
C CYS A 95 11.47 -2.36 -8.27
N ILE A 96 11.68 -1.88 -7.04
CA ILE A 96 13.00 -1.43 -6.56
C ILE A 96 13.82 -2.62 -6.08
N LEU A 97 13.18 -3.63 -5.48
CA LEU A 97 13.85 -4.83 -4.97
C LEU A 97 14.30 -5.76 -6.11
N ASP A 98 13.55 -5.86 -7.20
CA ASP A 98 13.92 -6.65 -8.39
C ASP A 98 15.09 -6.06 -9.21
N LYS A 99 15.57 -4.85 -8.87
CA LYS A 99 16.67 -4.15 -9.57
C LYS A 99 18.01 -4.20 -8.84
N ILE A 100 18.08 -4.88 -7.70
CA ILE A 100 19.28 -5.04 -6.85
C ILE A 100 19.74 -6.50 -6.94
#